data_AF-A0A9E2WT75-F1
#
_entry.id   AF-A0A9E2WT75-F1
#
_cell.length_a   1.000
_cell.length_b   1.000
_cell.length_c   1.000
_cell.angle_alpha   90.00
_cell.angle_beta   90.00
_cell.angle_gamma   90.00
#
_symmetry.space_group_name_H-M   'P 1'
#
loop_
_entity.id
_entity.type
_entity.pdbx_description
1 polymer ?
#
loop_
_entity_poly.entity_id
_entity_poly.type
_entity_poly.pdbx_seq_one_letter_code
_entity_poly.pdbx_strand_id
1 'polypeptide(L)'
;MKRPFLTRLYSNLSVKAICSFLILISCDFQGHERKQKVKDKYALMEVNMVPQNLPMRDTTYVPIYSQIYNETKETKFSLTATLSVRNTSFKHTIYLTTVDYYDSFGEIAKTFQKNPLKLAPMQSVEYVIEEGDLSGGTGANFIIIWEAESTAVDPIFEGIMLSNHAQQGISFTTKGISISNK
;
A
#
# COMPACT_ATOMS: atom_id res chain seq x y z
N MET A 1 -54.13 -43.37 -10.80
CA MET A 1 -53.44 -43.02 -9.54
C MET A 1 -52.27 -42.11 -9.91
N LYS A 2 -52.30 -40.83 -9.52
CA LYS A 2 -51.46 -39.72 -10.06
C LYS A 2 -50.37 -39.30 -9.05
N ARG A 3 -49.18 -38.97 -9.61
CA ARG A 3 -48.02 -38.20 -9.07
C ARG A 3 -46.97 -38.96 -8.21
N PRO A 4 -45.69 -38.52 -8.16
CA PRO A 4 -45.10 -37.26 -8.70
C PRO A 4 -43.75 -37.42 -9.47
N PHE A 5 -43.68 -36.87 -10.70
CA PHE A 5 -42.42 -36.60 -11.42
C PHE A 5 -41.82 -35.22 -11.05
N LEU A 6 -42.61 -34.37 -10.38
CA LEU A 6 -42.23 -32.98 -10.02
C LEU A 6 -41.20 -32.89 -8.88
N THR A 7 -41.07 -33.89 -8.01
CA THR A 7 -40.20 -33.83 -6.82
C THR A 7 -38.69 -33.90 -7.13
N ARG A 8 -38.28 -34.54 -8.24
CA ARG A 8 -36.86 -34.63 -8.63
C ARG A 8 -36.31 -33.34 -9.25
N LEU A 9 -37.17 -32.47 -9.79
CA LEU A 9 -36.74 -31.23 -10.44
C LEU A 9 -36.43 -30.12 -9.39
N TYR A 10 -37.22 -30.03 -8.32
CA TYR A 10 -36.98 -29.06 -7.23
C TYR A 10 -35.72 -29.38 -6.41
N SER A 11 -35.42 -30.66 -6.19
CA SER A 11 -34.22 -31.13 -5.46
C SER A 11 -32.91 -30.70 -6.10
N ASN A 12 -32.82 -30.73 -7.43
CA ASN A 12 -31.58 -30.38 -8.14
C ASN A 12 -31.41 -28.86 -8.27
N LEU A 13 -32.51 -28.11 -8.29
CA LEU A 13 -32.49 -26.65 -8.36
C LEU A 13 -32.10 -26.04 -7.00
N SER A 14 -32.59 -26.60 -5.89
CA SER A 14 -32.23 -26.17 -4.53
C SER A 14 -30.77 -26.46 -4.17
N VAL A 15 -30.24 -27.64 -4.54
CA VAL A 15 -28.83 -28.00 -4.26
C VAL A 15 -27.85 -27.12 -5.06
N LYS A 16 -28.16 -26.83 -6.33
CA LYS A 16 -27.34 -25.91 -7.15
C LYS A 16 -27.37 -24.47 -6.62
N ALA A 17 -28.51 -24.00 -6.12
CA ALA A 17 -28.61 -22.68 -5.48
C ALA A 17 -27.81 -22.59 -4.17
N ILE A 18 -27.83 -23.63 -3.33
CA ILE A 18 -27.06 -23.69 -2.08
C ILE A 18 -25.55 -23.72 -2.35
N CYS A 19 -25.08 -24.52 -3.33
CA CYS A 19 -23.68 -24.51 -3.73
C CYS A 19 -23.25 -23.16 -4.32
N SER A 20 -24.09 -22.49 -5.11
CA SER A 20 -23.79 -21.16 -5.64
C SER A 20 -23.71 -20.10 -4.55
N PHE A 21 -24.54 -20.20 -3.49
CA PHE A 21 -24.51 -19.29 -2.35
C PHE A 21 -23.28 -19.51 -1.45
N LEU A 22 -22.87 -20.77 -1.24
CA LEU A 22 -21.66 -21.12 -0.49
C LEU A 22 -20.37 -20.63 -1.17
N ILE A 23 -20.32 -20.64 -2.51
CA ILE A 23 -19.15 -20.14 -3.27
C ILE A 23 -19.03 -18.62 -3.12
N LEU A 24 -20.14 -17.87 -3.11
CA LEU A 24 -20.13 -16.41 -2.92
C LEU A 24 -19.66 -16.03 -1.51
N ILE A 25 -20.10 -16.74 -0.46
CA ILE A 25 -19.65 -16.50 0.92
C ILE A 25 -18.15 -16.77 1.08
N SER A 26 -17.62 -17.80 0.41
CA SER A 26 -16.20 -18.16 0.52
C SER A 26 -15.26 -17.12 -0.11
N CYS A 27 -15.70 -16.40 -1.14
CA CYS A 27 -14.90 -15.33 -1.76
C CYS A 27 -14.79 -14.09 -0.87
N ASP A 28 -15.87 -13.69 -0.19
CA ASP A 28 -15.84 -12.54 0.71
C ASP A 28 -15.06 -12.81 2.01
N PHE A 29 -15.11 -14.04 2.53
CA PHE A 29 -14.43 -14.41 3.78
C PHE A 29 -12.90 -14.26 3.68
N GLN A 30 -12.29 -14.65 2.57
CA GLN A 30 -10.83 -14.52 2.36
C GLN A 30 -10.35 -13.06 2.31
N GLY A 31 -11.16 -12.15 1.76
CA GLY A 31 -10.85 -10.73 1.72
C GLY A 31 -10.85 -10.09 3.10
N HIS A 32 -11.79 -10.49 3.96
CA HIS A 32 -11.91 -9.98 5.33
C HIS A 32 -10.73 -10.38 6.22
N GLU A 33 -10.35 -11.66 6.24
CA GLU A 33 -9.20 -12.12 7.04
C GLU A 33 -7.87 -11.46 6.61
N ARG A 34 -7.66 -11.27 5.31
CA ARG A 34 -6.46 -10.62 4.80
C ARG A 34 -6.39 -9.15 5.21
N LYS A 35 -7.50 -8.40 5.09
CA LYS A 35 -7.57 -7.00 5.53
C LYS A 35 -7.34 -6.86 7.03
N GLN A 36 -7.90 -7.76 7.84
CA GLN A 36 -7.70 -7.79 9.28
C GLN A 36 -6.23 -8.06 9.64
N LYS A 37 -5.62 -9.08 9.05
CA LYS A 37 -4.20 -9.41 9.26
C LYS A 37 -3.25 -8.28 8.87
N VAL A 38 -3.56 -7.57 7.78
CA VAL A 38 -2.81 -6.36 7.38
C VAL A 38 -2.97 -5.31 8.46
N LYS A 39 -4.19 -4.94 8.86
CA LYS A 39 -4.41 -3.96 9.92
C LYS A 39 -3.68 -4.31 11.22
N ASP A 40 -3.73 -5.58 11.63
CA ASP A 40 -3.03 -6.08 12.81
C ASP A 40 -1.50 -5.95 12.66
N LYS A 41 -0.94 -6.21 11.47
CA LYS A 41 0.48 -5.99 11.16
C LYS A 41 0.90 -4.54 11.43
N TYR A 42 0.14 -3.53 11.01
CA TYR A 42 0.50 -2.12 11.24
C TYR A 42 0.32 -1.73 12.70
N ALA A 43 -0.78 -2.18 13.34
CA ALA A 43 -1.05 -1.89 14.74
C ALA A 43 0.05 -2.41 15.68
N LEU A 44 0.67 -3.55 15.37
CA LEU A 44 1.80 -4.11 16.13
C LEU A 44 3.12 -3.33 15.95
N MET A 45 3.23 -2.52 14.89
CA MET A 45 4.40 -1.69 14.63
C MET A 45 4.28 -0.27 15.16
N GLU A 46 3.06 0.22 15.39
CA GLU A 46 2.84 1.55 15.98
C GLU A 46 3.44 1.62 17.39
N VAL A 47 4.18 2.69 17.65
CA VAL A 47 4.74 3.01 18.97
C VAL A 47 4.27 4.41 19.38
N ASN A 48 4.02 4.61 20.67
CA ASN A 48 3.57 5.91 21.17
C ASN A 48 4.64 7.01 21.06
N MET A 49 5.91 6.62 21.09
CA MET A 49 7.04 7.54 21.00
C MET A 49 8.27 6.86 20.41
N VAL A 50 9.10 7.64 19.73
CA VAL A 50 10.45 7.23 19.29
C VAL A 50 11.42 7.41 20.48
N PRO A 51 12.41 6.50 20.67
CA PRO A 51 13.48 6.72 21.63
C PRO A 51 14.20 8.05 21.42
N GLN A 52 14.59 8.72 22.50
CA GLN A 52 15.30 10.00 22.40
C GLN A 52 16.77 9.80 22.01
N ASN A 53 17.36 10.83 21.38
CA ASN A 53 18.78 10.90 21.03
C ASN A 53 19.25 9.77 20.10
N LEU A 54 18.41 9.37 19.15
CA LEU A 54 18.82 8.46 18.08
C LEU A 54 19.91 9.13 17.23
N PRO A 55 21.01 8.41 16.92
CA PRO A 55 22.18 9.01 16.27
C PRO A 55 21.96 9.34 14.79
N MET A 56 20.90 8.81 14.17
CA MET A 56 20.59 9.04 12.76
C MET A 56 19.15 9.52 12.63
N ARG A 57 18.98 10.61 11.89
CA ARG A 57 17.69 11.13 11.45
C ARG A 57 17.84 11.62 10.02
N ASP A 58 16.89 11.26 9.17
CA ASP A 58 16.86 11.72 7.79
C ASP A 58 15.41 11.93 7.31
N THR A 59 15.27 12.62 6.18
CA THR A 59 14.05 12.92 5.46
C THR A 59 14.29 12.45 4.04
N THR A 60 13.45 11.52 3.58
CA THR A 60 13.55 10.93 2.26
C THR A 60 12.38 11.36 1.39
N TYR A 61 12.69 11.90 0.21
CA TYR A 61 11.74 12.21 -0.84
C TYR A 61 11.64 11.03 -1.81
N VAL A 62 10.43 10.54 -2.07
CA VAL A 62 10.19 9.48 -3.06
C VAL A 62 9.21 9.99 -4.11
N PRO A 63 9.62 10.18 -5.38
CA PRO A 63 8.69 10.50 -6.46
C PRO A 63 7.71 9.34 -6.65
N ILE A 64 6.42 9.64 -6.80
CA ILE A 64 5.38 8.63 -6.98
C ILE A 64 4.35 9.17 -7.98
N TYR A 65 3.78 8.31 -8.83
CA TYR A 65 2.89 8.76 -9.89
C TYR A 65 1.57 8.03 -9.76
N SER A 66 0.50 8.75 -9.38
CA SER A 66 -0.87 8.24 -9.50
C SER A 66 -1.39 8.35 -10.93
N GLN A 67 -0.79 9.25 -11.72
CA GLN A 67 -1.08 9.42 -13.14
C GLN A 67 0.20 9.71 -13.95
N ILE A 68 0.22 9.26 -15.20
CA ILE A 68 1.25 9.63 -16.20
C ILE A 68 0.58 10.05 -17.51
N TYR A 69 1.22 10.94 -18.26
CA TYR A 69 0.75 11.33 -19.58
C TYR A 69 0.92 10.18 -20.58
N ASN A 70 -0.05 10.02 -21.47
CA ASN A 70 0.00 9.10 -22.59
C ASN A 70 -0.32 9.88 -23.87
N GLU A 71 0.50 9.78 -24.90
CA GLU A 71 0.32 10.43 -26.23
C GLU A 71 0.26 11.97 -26.24
N THR A 72 -0.59 12.59 -25.44
CA THR A 72 -0.87 14.03 -25.37
C THR A 72 -0.89 14.54 -23.93
N LYS A 73 -1.08 15.85 -23.72
CA LYS A 73 -1.20 16.43 -22.36
C LYS A 73 -2.59 16.23 -21.77
N GLU A 74 -3.56 15.88 -22.60
CA GLU A 74 -4.96 15.72 -22.29
C GLU A 74 -5.28 14.28 -21.86
N THR A 75 -4.48 13.32 -22.31
CA THR A 75 -4.66 11.89 -22.04
C THR A 75 -3.66 11.39 -21.00
N LYS A 76 -4.19 10.74 -19.95
CA LYS A 76 -3.39 10.20 -18.84
C LYS A 76 -3.80 8.76 -18.53
N PHE A 77 -2.86 7.96 -18.05
CA PHE A 77 -3.14 6.67 -17.41
C PHE A 77 -3.09 6.82 -15.90
N SER A 78 -4.09 6.25 -15.23
CA SER A 78 -4.07 6.05 -13.79
C SER A 78 -3.19 4.86 -13.44
N LEU A 79 -2.52 4.95 -12.29
CA LEU A 79 -1.59 3.96 -11.80
C LEU A 79 -1.94 3.63 -10.34
N THR A 80 -1.94 2.35 -9.99
CA THR A 80 -1.74 1.96 -8.59
C THR A 80 -0.30 2.26 -8.24
N ALA A 81 -0.09 2.97 -7.14
CA ALA A 81 1.23 3.43 -6.78
C ALA A 81 1.54 3.05 -5.33
N THR A 82 2.68 2.40 -5.12
CA THR A 82 3.06 1.80 -3.84
C THR A 82 4.39 2.35 -3.38
N LEU A 83 4.44 2.96 -2.20
CA LEU A 83 5.69 3.18 -1.48
C LEU A 83 6.04 1.90 -0.71
N SER A 84 7.24 1.38 -0.93
CA SER A 84 7.84 0.29 -0.18
C SER A 84 9.00 0.82 0.66
N VAL A 85 8.94 0.60 1.97
CA VAL A 85 9.99 0.98 2.92
C VAL A 85 10.56 -0.28 3.55
N ARG A 86 11.89 -0.44 3.46
CA ARG A 86 12.57 -1.66 3.89
C ARG A 86 13.72 -1.33 4.81
N ASN A 87 13.68 -1.83 6.04
CA ASN A 87 14.83 -1.84 6.92
C ASN A 87 15.81 -2.91 6.41
N THR A 88 16.96 -2.49 5.90
CA THR A 88 18.01 -3.38 5.38
C THR A 88 18.99 -3.84 6.46
N SER A 89 18.85 -3.32 7.69
CA SER A 89 19.71 -3.73 8.80
C SER A 89 19.32 -5.09 9.34
N PHE A 90 20.33 -5.92 9.60
CA PHE A 90 20.16 -7.18 10.33
C PHE A 90 20.10 -6.99 11.86
N LYS A 91 20.40 -5.79 12.37
CA LYS A 91 20.59 -5.55 13.81
C LYS A 91 19.80 -4.38 14.36
N HIS A 92 19.72 -3.30 13.58
CA HIS A 92 19.21 -2.03 14.07
C HIS A 92 17.77 -1.80 13.66
N THR A 93 16.98 -1.24 14.56
CA THR A 93 15.62 -0.81 14.29
C THR A 93 15.62 0.57 13.63
N ILE A 94 14.65 0.81 12.75
CA ILE A 94 14.33 2.16 12.25
C ILE A 94 12.90 2.54 12.67
N TYR A 95 12.67 3.84 12.80
CA TYR A 95 11.40 4.42 13.19
C TYR A 95 10.96 5.39 12.11
N LEU A 96 9.78 5.18 11.52
CA LEU A 96 9.17 6.12 10.58
C LEU A 96 8.29 7.07 11.38
N THR A 97 8.72 8.31 11.55
CA THR A 97 7.97 9.31 12.31
C THR A 97 6.86 9.94 11.49
N THR A 98 7.10 10.15 10.20
CA THR A 98 6.14 10.75 9.27
C THR A 98 6.19 10.02 7.93
N VAL A 99 5.03 9.76 7.32
CA VAL A 99 4.90 9.36 5.91
C VAL A 99 3.71 10.14 5.35
N ASP A 100 4.04 11.20 4.64
CA ASP A 100 3.07 12.12 4.03
C ASP A 100 3.10 11.96 2.52
N TYR A 101 1.92 11.94 1.92
CA TYR A 101 1.69 11.91 0.49
C TYR A 101 1.27 13.30 0.02
N TYR A 102 2.11 13.90 -0.81
CA TYR A 102 1.92 15.21 -1.39
C TYR A 102 1.41 15.11 -2.82
N ASP A 103 0.53 16.03 -3.19
CA ASP A 103 0.03 16.16 -4.55
C ASP A 103 0.99 16.93 -5.46
N SER A 104 0.60 17.08 -6.72
CA SER A 104 1.37 17.81 -7.74
C SER A 104 1.49 19.31 -7.49
N PHE A 105 0.71 19.87 -6.56
CA PHE A 105 0.75 21.27 -6.16
C PHE A 105 1.60 21.51 -4.90
N GLY A 106 2.06 20.43 -4.25
CA GLY A 106 2.85 20.51 -3.02
C GLY A 106 2.00 20.55 -1.76
N GLU A 107 0.73 20.19 -1.83
CA GLU A 107 -0.16 20.09 -0.68
C GLU A 107 -0.22 18.65 -0.15
N ILE A 108 -0.38 18.48 1.16
CA ILE A 108 -0.54 17.15 1.76
C ILE A 108 -1.92 16.60 1.39
N ALA A 109 -1.95 15.61 0.51
CA ALA A 109 -3.17 14.89 0.16
C ALA A 109 -3.54 13.85 1.22
N LYS A 110 -2.54 13.20 1.85
CA LYS A 110 -2.77 12.15 2.86
C LYS A 110 -1.60 11.96 3.80
N THR A 111 -1.88 11.90 5.10
CA THR A 111 -0.93 11.43 6.13
C THR A 111 -1.29 10.01 6.54
N PHE A 112 -0.32 9.08 6.46
CA PHE A 112 -0.59 7.66 6.64
C PHE A 112 -0.56 7.17 8.08
N GLN A 113 0.16 7.85 8.97
CA GLN A 113 0.20 7.49 10.39
C GLN A 113 0.18 8.72 11.29
N LYS A 114 -0.48 8.56 12.44
CA LYS A 114 -0.47 9.56 13.53
C LYS A 114 0.65 9.29 14.54
N ASN A 115 0.96 8.01 14.74
CA ASN A 115 2.00 7.56 15.64
C ASN A 115 3.21 7.07 14.84
N PRO A 116 4.44 7.20 15.37
CA PRO A 116 5.61 6.61 14.74
C PRO A 116 5.46 5.09 14.56
N LEU A 117 6.05 4.57 13.49
CA LEU A 117 5.99 3.16 13.16
C LEU A 117 7.39 2.55 13.27
N LYS A 118 7.53 1.50 14.10
CA LYS A 118 8.78 0.78 14.33
C LYS A 118 8.97 -0.33 13.30
N LEU A 119 10.07 -0.28 12.54
CA LEU A 119 10.50 -1.37 11.66
C LEU A 119 11.68 -2.10 12.29
N ALA A 120 11.42 -3.31 12.75
CA ALA A 120 12.44 -4.24 13.21
C ALA A 120 13.47 -4.55 12.10
N PRO A 121 14.63 -5.11 12.47
CA PRO A 121 15.61 -5.58 11.50
C PRO A 121 14.97 -6.43 10.39
N MET A 122 15.35 -6.16 9.14
CA MET A 122 14.82 -6.83 7.94
C MET A 122 13.31 -6.69 7.70
N GLN A 123 12.59 -5.88 8.46
CA GLN A 123 11.15 -5.67 8.29
C GLN A 123 10.86 -4.68 7.15
N SER A 124 9.68 -4.83 6.53
CA SER A 124 9.21 -3.93 5.48
C SER A 124 7.76 -3.52 5.71
N VAL A 125 7.43 -2.33 5.24
CA VAL A 125 6.08 -1.76 5.25
C VAL A 125 5.78 -1.09 3.92
N GLU A 126 4.52 -1.19 3.49
CA GLU A 126 4.07 -0.71 2.21
C GLU A 126 2.93 0.30 2.40
N TYR A 127 2.88 1.35 1.59
CA TYR A 127 1.78 2.31 1.55
C TYR A 127 1.25 2.38 0.13
N VAL A 128 -0.04 2.10 -0.05
CA VAL A 128 -0.66 1.98 -1.37
C VAL A 128 -1.61 3.15 -1.61
N ILE A 129 -1.43 3.80 -2.76
CA ILE A 129 -2.37 4.69 -3.41
C ILE A 129 -3.09 3.84 -4.46
N GLU A 130 -4.39 3.66 -4.27
CA GLU A 130 -5.21 2.89 -5.20
C GLU A 130 -5.34 3.63 -6.54
N GLU A 131 -5.50 2.91 -7.63
CA GLU A 131 -5.59 3.50 -8.98
C GLU A 131 -6.71 4.54 -9.13
N GLY A 132 -7.80 4.40 -8.37
CA GLY A 132 -8.90 5.37 -8.35
C GLY A 132 -8.61 6.64 -7.57
N ASP A 133 -7.52 6.69 -6.79
CA ASP A 133 -7.10 7.86 -6.05
C ASP A 133 -6.24 8.78 -6.93
N LEU A 134 -6.89 9.79 -7.50
CA LEU A 134 -6.27 10.77 -8.39
C LEU A 134 -5.75 12.00 -7.65
N SER A 135 -5.79 12.02 -6.31
CA SER A 135 -5.46 13.21 -5.52
C SER A 135 -4.01 13.66 -5.75
N GLY A 136 -3.10 12.74 -6.07
CA GLY A 136 -1.70 13.08 -6.30
C GLY A 136 -1.40 13.71 -7.67
N GLY A 137 -2.19 13.40 -8.70
CA GLY A 137 -1.90 13.80 -10.07
C GLY A 137 -0.60 13.20 -10.65
N THR A 138 0.11 13.98 -11.46
CA THR A 138 1.26 13.55 -12.27
C THR A 138 2.63 13.86 -11.66
N GLY A 139 2.68 14.54 -10.52
CA GLY A 139 3.91 14.99 -9.85
C GLY A 139 3.90 14.75 -8.34
N ALA A 140 3.13 13.76 -7.89
CA ALA A 140 3.01 13.43 -6.47
C ALA A 140 4.34 12.93 -5.89
N ASN A 141 4.43 12.97 -4.56
CA ASN A 141 5.59 12.42 -3.86
C ASN A 141 5.23 11.95 -2.45
N PHE A 142 6.09 11.11 -1.89
CA PHE A 142 6.11 10.84 -0.47
C PHE A 142 7.26 11.57 0.21
N ILE A 143 6.98 12.15 1.38
CA ILE A 143 7.98 12.62 2.33
C ILE A 143 7.97 11.69 3.53
N ILE A 144 9.11 11.08 3.79
CA ILE A 144 9.30 10.16 4.91
C ILE A 144 10.35 10.72 5.85
N ILE A 145 9.95 11.03 7.08
CA ILE A 145 10.91 11.35 8.15
C ILE A 145 11.16 10.05 8.93
N TRP A 146 12.43 9.72 9.12
CA TRP A 146 12.81 8.50 9.81
C TRP A 146 14.04 8.69 10.69
N GLU A 147 14.13 7.83 11.71
CA GLU A 147 15.21 7.81 12.69
C GLU A 147 15.71 6.38 12.89
N ALA A 148 16.97 6.22 13.28
CA ALA A 148 17.57 4.91 13.47
C ALA A 148 18.56 4.87 14.64
N GLU A 149 18.70 3.68 15.24
CA GLU A 149 19.61 3.41 16.36
C GLU A 149 21.09 3.44 15.99
N SER A 150 21.41 3.57 14.71
CA SER A 150 22.77 3.57 14.20
C SER A 150 22.86 4.35 12.88
N THR A 151 23.97 5.06 12.68
CA THR A 151 24.29 5.74 11.41
C THR A 151 24.71 4.78 10.30
N ALA A 152 24.91 3.50 10.62
CA ALA A 152 25.25 2.45 9.66
C ALA A 152 24.02 1.83 8.96
N VAL A 153 22.82 2.34 9.22
CA VAL A 153 21.58 1.85 8.60
C VAL A 153 21.35 2.58 7.28
N ASP A 154 20.99 1.83 6.24
CA ASP A 154 20.72 2.35 4.90
C ASP A 154 19.39 1.77 4.36
N PRO A 155 18.23 2.25 4.85
CA PRO A 155 16.93 1.73 4.45
C PRO A 155 16.67 1.99 2.98
N ILE A 156 15.90 1.10 2.35
CA ILE A 156 15.45 1.31 0.97
C ILE A 156 14.04 1.90 0.98
N PHE A 157 13.88 2.99 0.25
CA PHE A 157 12.59 3.61 -0.06
C PHE A 157 12.39 3.52 -1.58
N GLU A 158 11.36 2.81 -2.01
CA GLU A 158 11.09 2.55 -3.42
C GLU A 158 9.63 2.87 -3.74
N GLY A 159 9.40 3.67 -4.79
CA GLY A 159 8.07 3.83 -5.37
C GLY A 159 7.89 2.81 -6.48
N ILE A 160 6.75 2.12 -6.51
CA ILE A 160 6.40 1.11 -7.51
C ILE A 160 5.07 1.55 -8.14
N MET A 161 5.08 1.74 -9.45
CA MET A 161 3.92 2.15 -10.22
C MET A 161 3.47 0.99 -11.09
N LEU A 162 2.18 0.67 -11.04
CA LEU A 162 1.58 -0.42 -11.80
C LEU A 162 0.25 0.06 -12.41
N SER A 163 0.06 -0.22 -13.69
CA SER A 163 -1.26 -0.17 -14.33
C SER A 163 -1.42 -1.36 -15.26
N ASN A 164 -2.62 -1.93 -15.20
CA ASN A 164 -3.07 -3.00 -16.07
C ASN A 164 -4.19 -2.53 -17.01
N HIS A 165 -4.46 -1.22 -17.05
CA HIS A 165 -5.42 -0.64 -17.96
C HIS A 165 -4.89 -0.69 -19.41
N ALA A 166 -5.75 -1.09 -20.34
CA ALA A 166 -5.48 -1.30 -21.78
C ALA A 166 -4.64 -2.55 -22.13
N GLN A 167 -4.25 -2.67 -23.42
CA GLN A 167 -3.53 -3.84 -23.96
C GLN A 167 -2.02 -3.84 -23.63
N GLN A 168 -1.54 -2.84 -22.90
CA GLN A 168 -0.14 -2.68 -22.52
C GLN A 168 -0.07 -2.41 -21.01
N GLY A 169 0.46 -3.37 -20.25
CA GLY A 169 0.73 -3.16 -18.83
C GLY A 169 1.92 -2.22 -18.65
N ILE A 170 1.79 -1.22 -17.78
CA ILE A 170 2.86 -0.28 -17.45
C ILE A 170 3.35 -0.60 -16.05
N SER A 171 4.67 -0.75 -15.90
CA SER A 171 5.31 -0.89 -14.59
C SER A 171 6.66 -0.21 -14.57
N PHE A 172 6.92 0.57 -13.53
CA PHE A 172 8.24 1.17 -13.30
C PHE A 172 8.45 1.47 -11.82
N THR A 173 9.70 1.73 -11.45
CA THR A 173 10.06 2.10 -10.08
C THR A 173 10.76 3.44 -10.01
N THR A 174 10.69 4.06 -8.84
CA THR A 174 11.44 5.25 -8.44
C THR A 174 12.19 4.95 -7.16
N LYS A 175 13.28 5.67 -6.93
CA LYS A 175 14.08 5.55 -5.71
C LYS A 175 13.90 6.77 -4.84
N GLY A 176 13.89 6.55 -3.53
CA GLY A 176 13.98 7.62 -2.54
C GLY A 176 15.33 8.30 -2.56
N ILE A 177 15.33 9.60 -2.27
CA ILE A 177 16.52 10.44 -2.18
C ILE A 177 16.49 11.17 -0.84
N SER A 178 17.60 11.12 -0.11
CA SER A 178 17.80 11.90 1.11
C SER A 178 17.76 13.41 0.80
N ILE A 179 17.03 14.18 1.59
CA ILE A 179 16.89 15.64 1.45
C ILE A 179 17.20 16.42 2.73
N SER A 180 17.69 15.78 3.81
CA SER A 180 17.90 16.47 5.11
C SER A 180 18.97 17.56 5.13
N ASN A 181 19.77 17.69 4.06
CA ASN A 181 20.84 18.67 3.95
C ASN A 181 20.53 19.77 2.91
N LYS A 182 19.26 20.10 2.70
CA LYS A 182 18.82 21.21 1.84
C LYS A 182 18.20 22.34 2.66
#